data_AF-A0A9D7GKX7-F1
#
_entry.id   AF-A0A9D7GKX7-F1
#
_cell.length_a   1.000
_cell.length_b   1.000
_cell.length_c   1.000
_cell.angle_alpha   90.00
_cell.angle_beta   90.00
_cell.angle_gamma   90.00
#
_symmetry.space_group_name_H-M   'P 1'
#
loop_
_entity.id
_entity.type
_entity.pdbx_description
1 polymer ?
#
loop_
_entity_poly.entity_id
_entity_poly.type
_entity_poly.pdbx_seq_one_letter_code
_entity_poly.pdbx_strand_id
1 'polypeptide(L)'
;MQGSNDTICTDNYINLFSYLTGTYDTNGFWRRTSGPAINLANPSNLLYCNPGSYAFEYRVLGTPPCNDDYAFVNIEALPKPGSCTNQQVL
;
A
#
# COMPACT_ATOMS: atom_id res chain seq x y z
N MET A 1 -3.96 11.86 -9.45
CA MET A 1 -3.93 11.69 -7.97
C MET A 1 -2.48 11.70 -7.47
N GLN A 2 -2.20 11.82 -6.17
CA GLN A 2 -0.83 11.76 -5.64
C GLN A 2 -0.74 10.89 -4.39
N GLY A 3 0.29 10.06 -4.31
CA GLY A 3 0.62 9.30 -3.10
C GLY A 3 1.65 10.02 -2.22
N SER A 4 1.54 9.81 -0.91
CA SER A 4 2.51 10.24 0.09
C SER A 4 3.31 9.06 0.63
N ASN A 5 4.52 9.32 1.10
CA ASN A 5 5.39 8.30 1.70
C ASN A 5 5.30 8.33 3.23
N ASP A 6 5.61 7.21 3.87
CA ASP A 6 5.59 7.09 5.33
C ASP A 6 6.66 6.13 5.85
N THR A 7 6.98 6.26 7.14
CA THR A 7 7.85 5.34 7.87
C THR A 7 7.09 4.81 9.08
N ILE A 8 6.94 3.50 9.14
CA ILE A 8 6.17 2.80 10.16
C ILE A 8 7.06 1.79 10.90
N CYS A 9 6.60 1.35 12.07
CA CYS A 9 7.13 0.12 12.66
C CYS A 9 6.36 -1.09 12.12
N THR A 10 7.05 -2.23 11.94
CA THR A 10 6.40 -3.53 11.72
C THR A 10 5.41 -3.81 12.85
N ASP A 11 4.36 -4.61 12.58
CA ASP A 11 3.22 -4.92 13.49
C ASP A 11 2.13 -3.83 13.56
N ASN A 12 2.12 -2.90 12.59
CA ASN A 12 1.03 -1.96 12.41
C ASN A 12 0.13 -2.40 11.24
N TYR A 13 -1.18 -2.30 11.45
CA TYR A 13 -2.16 -2.37 10.38
C TYR A 13 -2.27 -1.02 9.69
N ILE A 14 -2.17 -1.04 8.37
CA ILE A 14 -2.09 0.16 7.56
C ILE A 14 -3.14 0.10 6.45
N ASN A 15 -3.77 1.26 6.21
CA ASN A 15 -4.67 1.48 5.09
C ASN A 15 -3.93 2.24 3.99
N LEU A 16 -3.64 1.62 2.85
CA LEU A 16 -2.92 2.32 1.77
C LEU A 16 -3.68 3.53 1.20
N PHE A 17 -5.01 3.53 1.29
CA PHE A 17 -5.82 4.66 0.81
C PHE A 17 -5.63 5.92 1.66
N SER A 18 -5.17 5.82 2.92
CA SER A 18 -4.87 7.01 3.73
C SER A 18 -3.65 7.79 3.24
N TYR A 19 -2.83 7.18 2.37
CA TYR A 19 -1.68 7.82 1.74
C TYR A 19 -1.99 8.39 0.35
N LEU A 20 -3.24 8.26 -0.12
CA LEU A 20 -3.69 8.96 -1.32
C LEU A 20 -4.19 10.33 -0.92
N THR A 21 -3.78 11.33 -1.70
CA THR A 21 -4.18 12.73 -1.50
C THR A 21 -4.96 13.24 -2.71
N GLY A 22 -5.86 14.19 -2.44
CA GLY A 22 -6.81 14.69 -3.43
C GLY A 22 -7.98 13.73 -3.66
N THR A 23 -8.73 13.95 -4.74
CA THR A 23 -9.80 13.05 -5.17
C THR A 23 -9.18 11.83 -5.86
N TYR A 24 -9.46 10.63 -5.33
CA TYR A 24 -9.12 9.36 -5.98
C TYR A 24 -10.40 8.56 -6.24
N ASP A 25 -10.43 7.80 -7.33
CA ASP A 25 -11.53 6.88 -7.64
C ASP A 25 -11.42 5.64 -6.73
N THR A 26 -12.52 5.11 -6.24
CA THR A 26 -12.54 3.87 -5.42
C THR A 26 -12.40 2.60 -6.26
N ASN A 27 -12.55 2.68 -7.59
CA ASN A 27 -12.43 1.57 -8.52
C ASN A 27 -10.99 1.27 -8.95
N GLY A 28 -10.01 2.08 -8.52
CA GLY A 28 -8.61 1.79 -8.77
C GLY A 28 -8.12 0.59 -7.96
N PHE A 29 -7.00 0.03 -8.37
CA PHE A 29 -6.39 -1.13 -7.72
C PHE A 29 -4.94 -0.87 -7.34
N TRP A 30 -4.50 -1.55 -6.29
CA TRP A 30 -3.13 -1.51 -5.81
C TRP A 30 -2.30 -2.65 -6.38
N ARG A 31 -1.04 -2.36 -6.72
CA ARG A 31 0.00 -3.37 -6.92
C ARG A 31 1.27 -3.01 -6.18
N ARG A 32 1.98 -4.03 -5.70
CA ARG A 32 3.36 -3.85 -5.22
C ARG A 32 4.29 -3.83 -6.43
N THR A 33 5.12 -2.79 -6.52
CA THR A 33 6.12 -2.65 -7.59
C THR A 33 7.50 -3.12 -7.13
N SER A 34 7.83 -2.99 -5.84
CA SER A 34 9.07 -3.52 -5.25
C SER A 34 8.94 -3.77 -3.74
N GLY A 35 9.96 -4.40 -3.15
CA GLY A 35 10.02 -4.70 -1.72
C GLY A 35 9.59 -6.12 -1.34
N PRO A 36 9.58 -6.45 -0.04
CA PRO A 36 9.20 -7.77 0.46
C PRO A 36 7.79 -8.19 0.04
N ALA A 37 7.53 -9.50 0.06
CA ALA A 37 6.19 -10.02 -0.19
C ALA A 37 5.19 -9.51 0.86
N ILE A 38 4.01 -9.08 0.41
CA ILE A 38 2.89 -8.67 1.26
C ILE A 38 1.58 -9.04 0.57
N ASN A 39 0.59 -9.44 1.35
CA ASN A 39 -0.74 -9.80 0.85
C ASN A 39 -1.57 -8.53 0.62
N LEU A 40 -1.88 -8.22 -0.63
CA LEU A 40 -2.69 -7.05 -1.03
C LEU A 40 -4.19 -7.35 -1.20
N ALA A 41 -4.69 -8.50 -0.72
CA ALA A 41 -6.11 -8.84 -0.82
C ALA A 41 -7.04 -7.82 -0.16
N ASN A 42 -6.58 -7.14 0.90
CA ASN A 42 -7.27 -6.02 1.51
C ASN A 42 -6.32 -4.83 1.71
N PRO A 43 -6.18 -3.91 0.72
CA PRO A 43 -5.28 -2.77 0.80
C PRO A 43 -5.62 -1.76 1.91
N SER A 44 -6.82 -1.85 2.49
CA SER A 44 -7.22 -1.02 3.63
C SER A 44 -6.78 -1.59 4.98
N ASN A 45 -6.28 -2.82 5.00
CA ASN A 45 -5.90 -3.54 6.21
C ASN A 45 -4.69 -4.46 5.95
N LEU A 46 -3.52 -3.84 5.76
CA LEU A 46 -2.25 -4.52 5.52
C LEU A 46 -1.42 -4.62 6.79
N LEU A 47 -0.92 -5.81 7.09
CA LEU A 47 0.03 -6.05 8.17
C LEU A 47 1.46 -6.16 7.64
N TYR A 48 2.35 -5.31 8.16
CA TYR A 48 3.77 -5.31 7.82
C TYR A 48 4.56 -6.12 8.84
N CYS A 49 4.94 -7.35 8.50
CA CYS A 49 5.75 -8.21 9.36
C CYS A 49 7.23 -8.26 9.00
N ASN A 50 7.60 -7.91 7.77
CA ASN A 50 8.99 -7.90 7.33
C ASN A 50 9.49 -6.45 7.27
N PRO A 51 10.65 -6.15 7.85
CA PRO A 51 11.27 -4.85 7.66
C PRO A 51 11.70 -4.62 6.21
N GLY A 52 11.78 -3.35 5.82
CA GLY A 52 12.29 -2.91 4.53
C GLY A 52 11.38 -1.93 3.81
N SER A 53 11.81 -1.53 2.62
CA SER A 53 11.09 -0.57 1.78
C SER A 53 10.09 -1.28 0.88
N TYR A 54 8.84 -0.81 0.92
CA TYR A 54 7.75 -1.28 0.08
C TYR A 54 7.31 -0.17 -0.86
N ALA A 55 7.28 -0.45 -2.16
CA ALA A 55 6.76 0.47 -3.16
C ALA A 55 5.45 -0.06 -3.73
N PHE A 56 4.44 0.80 -3.75
CA PHE A 56 3.12 0.51 -4.27
C PHE A 56 2.73 1.49 -5.37
N GLU A 57 1.97 0.99 -6.34
CA GLU A 57 1.30 1.79 -7.35
C GLU A 57 -0.21 1.59 -7.22
N TYR A 58 -0.94 2.69 -7.13
CA TYR A 58 -2.38 2.73 -7.32
C TYR A 58 -2.69 3.15 -8.75
N ARG A 59 -3.53 2.38 -9.45
CA ARG A 59 -3.92 2.65 -10.84
C ARG A 59 -5.43 2.72 -10.97
N VAL A 60 -5.91 3.77 -11.61
CA VAL A 60 -7.32 3.92 -12.04
C VAL A 60 -7.35 3.83 -13.57
N LEU A 61 -8.15 2.90 -14.11
CA LEU A 61 -8.26 2.74 -15.55
C LEU A 61 -9.08 3.88 -16.17
N GLY A 62 -8.48 4.56 -17.14
CA GLY A 62 -9.15 5.57 -17.93
C GLY A 62 -10.14 4.94 -18.90
N THR A 63 -11.25 5.63 -19.15
CA THR A 63 -12.13 5.32 -20.27
C THR A 63 -11.84 6.30 -21.41
N PRO A 64 -11.59 5.85 -22.65
CA PRO A 64 -11.29 6.76 -23.76
C PRO A 64 -12.31 7.91 -23.88
N PRO A 65 -11.85 9.16 -24.08
CA PRO A 65 -10.48 9.58 -24.43
C PRO A 65 -9.54 9.81 -23.23
N CYS A 66 -9.96 9.52 -22.00
CA CYS A 66 -9.14 9.71 -20.82
C CYS A 66 -8.08 8.60 -20.69
N ASN A 67 -6.84 9.01 -20.36
CA ASN A 67 -5.78 8.08 -19.98
C ASN A 67 -5.98 7.56 -18.55
N ASP A 68 -5.27 6.49 -18.21
CA ASP A 68 -5.19 6.01 -16.82
C ASP A 68 -4.53 7.05 -15.91
N ASP A 69 -4.93 7.06 -14.63
CA ASP A 69 -4.30 7.84 -13.57
C ASP A 69 -3.49 6.93 -12.64
N TYR A 70 -2.41 7.45 -12.07
CA TYR A 70 -1.47 6.71 -11.23
C TYR A 70 -1.10 7.48 -9.95
N ALA A 71 -0.84 6.76 -8.87
CA ALA A 71 -0.20 7.26 -7.66
C ALA A 71 0.81 6.25 -7.12
N PHE A 72 1.90 6.76 -6.55
CA PHE A 72 2.97 5.96 -5.99
C PHE A 72 3.09 6.23 -4.49
N VAL A 73 3.19 5.17 -3.70
CA VAL A 73 3.34 5.22 -2.24
C VAL A 73 4.53 4.36 -1.84
N ASN A 74 5.48 4.96 -1.12
CA ASN A 74 6.61 4.24 -0.51
C ASN A 74 6.44 4.18 1.00
N ILE A 75 6.46 2.97 1.54
CA ILE A 75 6.40 2.71 2.98
C ILE A 75 7.72 2.08 3.43
N GLU A 76 8.40 2.72 4.36
CA GLU A 76 9.55 2.13 5.03
C GLU A 76 9.08 1.46 6.33
N ALA A 77 9.22 0.14 6.40
CA ALA A 77 8.88 -0.63 7.60
C ALA A 77 10.15 -0.89 8.43
N LEU A 78 10.23 -0.24 9.59
CA LEU A 78 11.31 -0.44 10.55
C LEU A 78 11.01 -1.64 11.46
N PRO A 79 12.04 -2.43 11.85
CA PRO A 79 11.85 -3.56 12.75
C PRO A 79 11.34 -3.10 14.12
N LYS A 80 10.30 -3.78 14.62
CA LYS A 80 9.80 -3.65 15.99
C LYS A 80 10.21 -4.90 16.80
N PRO A 81 10.72 -4.75 18.03
CA PRO A 81 10.97 -5.89 18.90
C PRO A 81 9.67 -6.63 19.23
N GLY A 82 9.60 -7.92 18.89
CA GLY A 82 8.41 -8.76 19.07
C GLY A 82 8.14 -9.62 17.83
N SER A 83 7.18 -10.53 17.94
CA SER A 83 6.76 -11.39 16.82
C SER A 83 5.53 -10.78 16.16
N CYS A 84 5.63 -10.42 14.88
CA CYS A 84 4.46 -10.07 14.08
C CYS A 84 3.70 -11.35 13.74
N THR A 85 2.49 -11.53 14.27
CA THR A 85 1.63 -12.66 13.92
C THR A 85 0.68 -12.27 12.80
N ASN A 86 0.95 -12.75 11.59
CA ASN A 86 0.05 -12.50 10.46
C ASN A 86 -1.22 -13.34 10.61
N GLN A 87 -2.28 -12.73 11.17
CA GLN A 87 -3.58 -13.37 11.38
C GLN A 87 -4.51 -13.29 10.15
N GLN A 88 -4.00 -12.99 8.95
CA GLN A 88 -4.81 -13.08 7.73
C GLN A 88 -5.04 -14.57 7.40
N VAL A 89 -6.14 -15.09 7.95
CA VAL A 89 -6.70 -16.42 7.63
C VAL A 89 -7.13 -16.44 6.17
N LEU A 90 -6.72 -17.50 5.46
CA LEU A 90 -7.10 -17.82 4.07
C LEU A 90 -8.62 -18.02 3.92
#